data_AF-A0A537JEH0-F1
#
_entry.id   AF-A0A537JEH0-F1
#
_cell.length_a   1.000
_cell.length_b   1.000
_cell.length_c   1.000
_cell.angle_alpha   90.00
_cell.angle_beta   90.00
_cell.angle_gamma   90.00
#
_symmetry.space_group_name_H-M   'P 1'
#
loop_
_entity.id
_entity.type
_entity.pdbx_description
1 polymer ?
#
loop_
_entity_poly.entity_id
_entity_poly.type
_entity_poly.pdbx_seq_one_letter_code
_entity_poly.pdbx_strand_id
1 'polypeptide(L)'
;MPNKHYQKWFLQMPLGFLMIDAGILLIMYSANKRASDEWLIWGIVAAAIITSGLGLLGNAYVHKVKSDLIRKQRSREPHSAVEEG
;
A
#
# COMPACT_ATOMS: atom_id res chain seq x y z
N MET A 1 -20.14 -10.83 9.13
CA MET A 1 -19.59 -10.92 7.77
C MET A 1 -18.11 -10.58 7.84
N PRO A 2 -17.19 -11.49 7.49
CA PRO A 2 -15.76 -11.25 7.64
C PRO A 2 -15.35 -10.00 6.85
N ASN A 3 -14.62 -9.11 7.51
CA ASN A 3 -14.36 -7.74 7.09
C ASN A 3 -13.61 -7.68 5.73
N LYS A 4 -14.34 -7.64 4.62
CA LYS A 4 -13.83 -7.57 3.23
C LYS A 4 -12.79 -6.45 3.01
N HIS A 5 -12.91 -5.36 3.77
CA HIS A 5 -11.96 -4.24 3.74
C HIS A 5 -10.62 -4.56 4.41
N TYR A 6 -10.61 -5.36 5.48
CA TYR A 6 -9.39 -5.77 6.18
C TYR A 6 -8.57 -6.77 5.36
N GLN A 7 -9.24 -7.71 4.69
CA GLN A 7 -8.57 -8.68 3.81
C GLN A 7 -7.93 -8.02 2.58
N LYS A 8 -8.61 -7.06 1.95
CA LYS A 8 -8.02 -6.27 0.85
C LYS A 8 -6.81 -5.47 1.33
N TRP A 9 -6.91 -4.85 2.50
CA TRP A 9 -5.78 -4.12 3.09
C TRP A 9 -4.57 -5.02 3.36
N PHE A 10 -4.81 -6.18 4.00
CA PHE A 10 -3.76 -7.11 4.38
C PHE A 10 -2.98 -7.67 3.18
N LEU A 11 -3.64 -7.82 2.02
CA LEU A 11 -2.99 -8.31 0.80
C LEU A 11 -2.34 -7.19 -0.03
N GLN A 12 -2.98 -6.01 -0.10
CA GLN A 12 -2.49 -4.91 -0.93
C GLN A 12 -1.25 -4.21 -0.34
N MET A 13 -1.09 -4.18 0.99
CA MET A 13 0.10 -3.62 1.63
C MET A 13 1.40 -4.35 1.28
N PRO A 14 1.55 -5.66 1.55
CA PRO A 14 2.78 -6.39 1.24
C PRO A 14 3.03 -6.43 -0.27
N LEU A 15 1.97 -6.51 -1.09
CA LEU A 15 2.10 -6.45 -2.55
C LEU A 15 2.68 -5.12 -3.02
N GLY A 16 2.19 -4.00 -2.46
CA GLY A 16 2.72 -2.68 -2.80
C GLY A 16 4.17 -2.47 -2.33
N PHE A 17 4.55 -3.00 -1.15
CA PHE A 17 5.94 -3.00 -0.69
C PHE A 17 6.86 -3.82 -1.62
N LEU A 18 6.46 -5.04 -1.96
CA LEU A 18 7.22 -5.89 -2.89
C LEU A 18 7.42 -5.21 -4.25
N MET A 19 6.42 -4.45 -4.71
CA MET A 19 6.47 -3.76 -5.99
C MET A 19 7.42 -2.55 -5.95
N ILE A 20 7.45 -1.80 -4.83
CA ILE A 20 8.44 -0.74 -4.62
C ILE A 20 9.85 -1.32 -4.52
N ASP A 21 10.05 -2.37 -3.72
CA ASP A 21 11.36 -3.01 -3.55
C ASP A 21 11.89 -3.56 -4.88
N ALA A 22 11.03 -4.20 -5.67
CA ALA A 22 11.37 -4.65 -7.02
C ALA A 22 11.80 -3.47 -7.92
N GLY A 23 11.12 -2.33 -7.83
CA GLY A 23 11.51 -1.12 -8.56
C GLY A 23 12.85 -0.55 -8.11
N ILE A 24 13.14 -0.53 -6.80
CA ILE A 24 14.43 -0.07 -6.25
C ILE A 24 15.57 -0.96 -6.74
N LEU A 25 15.39 -2.28 -6.71
CA LEU A 25 16.36 -3.23 -7.24
C LEU A 25 16.60 -3.02 -8.74
N LEU A 26 15.56 -2.69 -9.50
CA LEU A 26 15.66 -2.39 -10.93
C LEU A 26 16.41 -1.08 -11.19
N ILE A 27 16.26 -0.06 -10.33
CA ILE A 27 17.09 1.16 -10.37
C ILE A 27 18.56 0.83 -10.12
N MET A 28 18.86 0.02 -9.10
CA MET A 28 20.25 -0.39 -8.82
C MET A 28 20.87 -1.17 -9.99
N TYR A 29 20.09 -2.07 -10.60
CA TYR A 29 20.51 -2.80 -11.80
C TYR A 29 20.79 -1.87 -12.98
N SER A 30 19.88 -0.94 -13.27
CA SER A 30 20.05 0.06 -14.33
C SER A 30 21.27 0.95 -14.08
N ALA A 31 21.47 1.41 -12.85
CA ALA A 31 22.62 2.23 -12.46
C ALA A 31 23.95 1.49 -12.65
N ASN A 32 23.97 0.17 -12.43
CA ASN A 32 25.16 -0.66 -12.69
C ASN A 32 25.40 -0.87 -14.20
N LYS A 33 24.35 -0.76 -15.02
CA LYS A 33 24.38 -0.86 -16.49
C LYS A 33 24.52 0.50 -17.19
N ARG A 34 24.86 1.58 -16.47
CA ARG A 34 24.85 2.98 -16.98
C ARG A 34 25.66 3.23 -18.25
N ALA A 35 26.66 2.40 -18.56
CA ALA A 35 27.44 2.48 -19.79
C ALA A 35 26.74 1.88 -21.04
N SER A 36 25.56 1.28 -20.88
CA SER A 36 24.76 0.69 -21.96
C SER A 36 23.59 1.61 -22.28
N ASP A 37 23.30 1.83 -23.57
CA ASP A 37 22.19 2.70 -24.02
C ASP A 37 20.81 2.33 -23.41
N GLU A 38 20.65 1.08 -22.98
CA GLU A 38 19.41 0.57 -22.39
C GLU A 38 19.14 1.08 -20.97
N TRP A 39 20.13 1.67 -20.28
CA TRP A 39 19.99 2.10 -18.88
C TRP A 39 18.80 3.04 -18.67
N LEU A 40 18.56 3.92 -19.64
CA LEU A 40 17.50 4.92 -19.60
C LEU A 40 16.11 4.26 -19.69
N ILE A 41 15.97 3.23 -20.53
CA ILE A 41 14.74 2.42 -20.65
C ILE A 41 14.46 1.70 -19.33
N TRP A 42 15.46 1.03 -18.76
CA TRP A 42 15.32 0.35 -17.48
C TRP A 42 15.02 1.32 -16.32
N GLY A 43 15.55 2.54 -16.37
CA GLY A 43 15.22 3.61 -15.43
C GLY A 43 13.76 4.05 -15.51
N ILE A 44 13.23 4.23 -16.72
CA ILE A 44 11.81 4.59 -16.93
C ILE A 44 10.89 3.46 -16.45
N VAL A 45 11.21 2.21 -16.78
CA VAL A 45 10.45 1.03 -16.33
C VAL A 45 10.44 0.97 -14.80
N ALA A 46 11.58 1.17 -14.14
CA ALA A 46 11.67 1.18 -12.69
C ALA A 46 10.84 2.31 -12.06
N ALA A 47 10.89 3.52 -12.62
CA ALA A 47 10.09 4.65 -12.15
C ALA A 47 8.57 4.38 -12.25
N ALA A 48 8.13 3.76 -13.35
CA ALA A 48 6.73 3.37 -13.55
C ALA A 48 6.28 2.31 -12.52
N ILE A 49 7.12 1.32 -12.23
CA ILE A 49 6.86 0.27 -11.24
C ILE A 49 6.74 0.87 -9.84
N ILE A 50 7.69 1.72 -9.43
CA ILE A 50 7.69 2.37 -8.10
C ILE A 50 6.44 3.25 -7.94
N THR A 51 6.12 4.07 -8.95
CA THR A 51 4.96 4.96 -8.92
C THR A 51 3.66 4.17 -8.79
N SER A 52 3.54 3.05 -9.51
CA SER A 52 2.39 2.15 -9.42
C SER A 52 2.31 1.47 -8.05
N GLY A 53 3.45 1.04 -7.49
CA GLY A 53 3.54 0.47 -6.13
C GLY A 53 3.11 1.46 -5.06
N LEU A 54 3.55 2.72 -5.16
CA LEU A 54 3.13 3.83 -4.29
C LEU A 54 1.62 4.08 -4.37
N GLY A 55 1.02 4.04 -5.57
CA GLY A 55 -0.42 4.17 -5.75
C GLY A 55 -1.22 3.07 -5.05
N LEU A 56 -0.76 1.82 -5.16
CA LEU A 56 -1.36 0.68 -4.47
C LEU A 56 -1.24 0.79 -2.94
N LEU A 57 -0.07 1.20 -2.45
CA LEU A 57 0.17 1.45 -1.02
C LEU A 57 -0.71 2.56 -0.47
N GLY A 58 -0.85 3.67 -1.20
CA GLY A 58 -1.73 4.77 -0.82
C GLY A 58 -3.19 4.33 -0.72
N ASN A 59 -3.68 3.56 -1.70
CA ASN A 59 -5.04 3.03 -1.67
C ASN A 59 -5.27 2.05 -0.51
N ALA A 60 -4.30 1.17 -0.26
CA ALA A 60 -4.33 0.25 0.88
C ALA A 60 -4.33 1.04 2.21
N TYR A 61 -3.48 2.05 2.35
CA TYR A 61 -3.42 2.90 3.53
C TYR A 61 -4.77 3.57 3.83
N VAL A 62 -5.44 4.12 2.82
CA VAL A 62 -6.80 4.69 2.98
C VAL A 62 -7.80 3.63 3.47
N HIS A 63 -7.73 2.40 2.97
CA HIS A 63 -8.58 1.31 3.44
C HIS A 63 -8.30 0.95 4.91
N LYS A 64 -7.03 0.98 5.34
CA LYS A 64 -6.64 0.81 6.74
C LYS A 64 -7.26 1.89 7.61
N VAL A 65 -7.04 3.16 7.25
CA VAL A 65 -7.49 4.31 8.02
C VAL A 65 -9.01 4.29 8.16
N LYS A 66 -9.74 4.03 7.06
CA LYS A 66 -11.20 3.88 7.11
C LYS A 66 -11.63 2.75 8.05
N SER A 67 -10.98 1.59 7.97
CA SER A 67 -11.32 0.45 8.85
C SER A 67 -11.07 0.75 10.32
N ASP A 68 -10.00 1.49 10.63
CA ASP A 68 -9.62 1.84 12.00
C ASP A 68 -10.56 2.92 12.57
N LEU A 69 -10.97 3.88 11.73
CA LEU A 69 -11.95 4.90 12.10
C LEU A 69 -13.32 4.29 12.43
N ILE A 70 -13.81 3.36 11.59
CA ILE A 70 -15.06 2.63 11.82
C ILE A 70 -14.97 1.80 13.10
N ARG A 71 -13.85 1.12 13.33
CA ARG A 71 -13.63 0.33 14.56
C ARG A 71 -13.66 1.21 15.80
N LYS A 72 -13.07 2.41 15.73
CA LYS A 72 -13.03 3.40 16.82
C LYS A 72 -14.38 4.08 17.09
N GLN A 73 -15.21 4.28 16.07
CA GLN A 73 -16.60 4.75 16.26
C GLN A 73 -17.44 3.66 16.93
N ARG A 74 -17.37 2.42 16.45
CA ARG A 74 -18.13 1.29 17.01
C ARG A 74 -17.72 0.94 18.44
N SER A 75 -16.50 1.25 18.88
CA SER A 75 -16.08 1.07 20.28
C SER A 75 -16.59 2.17 21.22
N ARG A 76 -17.13 3.29 20.70
CA ARG A 76 -17.69 4.38 21.50
C ARG A 76 -19.20 4.25 21.72
N GLU A 77 -19.93 3.62 20.81
CA GLU A 77 -21.37 3.38 20.93
C GLU A 77 -21.83 2.43 22.07
N PRO A 78 -21.08 1.41 22.55
CA PRO A 78 -21.62 0.49 23.56
C PRO A 78 -21.66 1.06 24.97
N HIS A 79 -21.04 2.22 25.24
CA HIS A 79 -21.04 2.83 26.58
C HIS A 79 -22.23 3.77 26.84
N SER A 80 -22.96 4.20 25.80
CA SER A 80 -24.09 5.13 25.94
C SER A 80 -25.44 4.44 26.14
N ALA A 81 -25.54 3.13 25.85
CA ALA A 81 -26.80 2.38 25.91
C ALA A 81 -27.07 1.71 27.27
N VAL A 82 -26.15 1.84 28.24
CA VAL A 82 -26.27 1.19 29.57
C VAL A 82 -26.62 2.18 30.68
N GLU A 83 -26.56 3.50 30.42
CA GLU A 83 -26.92 4.53 31.43
C GLU A 83 -28.39 4.98 31.40
N GLU A 84 -29.23 4.46 30.49
CA GLU A 84 -30.68 4.78 30.40
C GLU A 84 -31.60 3.58 30.69
N GLY A 85 -31.20 2.65 31.56
CA GLY A 85 -31.99 1.47 31.95
C GLY A 85 -32.43 1.48 33.41
#